data_AF-A0A8W8LJ76-F1
#
_entry.id   AF-A0A8W8LJ76-F1
#
_cell.length_a   1.000
_cell.length_b   1.000
_cell.length_c   1.000
_cell.angle_alpha   90.00
_cell.angle_beta   90.00
_cell.angle_gamma   90.00
#
_symmetry.space_group_name_H-M   'P 1'
#
loop_
_entity.id
_entity.type
_entity.pdbx_description
1 polymer ?
#
loop_
_entity_poly.entity_id
_entity_poly.type
_entity_poly.pdbx_seq_one_letter_code
_entity_poly.pdbx_strand_id
1 'polypeptide(L)'
;QSCPSGYESVLLNEGTRSATESRRRCHHCGFLGLRHCCDNYNVYGSAKYQSFWCVAQGHVDQQSGFQFGGIYTNKIDNPLTQSRGCPLYFYPLKLGLGMQVCVSDDYELGFRYSVPFAGLFSCMTGNPLAVHQDTSFKNPDMLHSLSSYLKASNNWPRGCPTGYSMHLATIENSCEINYCVKANAFSDKGLPPVRRPPFMDLPGDAYVDSGISEEYMISTGGETWTDLTLANQPNSAEEADRGGDSQGNEDGLSSGSTATIAIVITLVILATVAMVTVMYRRHQRSRRPYHRMPNPETGAENRREYGATGHTEDSPQTA
;
A
#
# COMPACT_ATOMS: atom_id res chain seq x y z
N GLN A 1 -14.59 12.66 6.29
CA GLN A 1 -14.49 13.96 5.60
C GLN A 1 -15.83 14.20 4.94
N SER A 2 -16.37 15.42 5.00
CA SER A 2 -17.71 15.77 4.51
C SER A 2 -17.64 16.99 3.60
N CYS A 3 -18.62 17.16 2.72
CA CYS A 3 -18.75 18.37 1.92
C CYS A 3 -19.25 19.55 2.75
N PRO A 4 -18.93 20.79 2.35
CA PRO A 4 -19.50 22.00 2.95
C PRO A 4 -21.03 22.07 2.79
N SER A 5 -21.67 22.97 3.55
CA SER A 5 -23.11 23.24 3.41
C SER A 5 -23.47 23.65 1.98
N GLY A 6 -24.55 23.11 1.42
CA GLY A 6 -24.96 23.35 0.03
C GLY A 6 -24.22 22.50 -1.01
N TYR A 7 -23.28 21.65 -0.59
CA TYR A 7 -22.58 20.70 -1.45
C TYR A 7 -22.92 19.25 -1.08
N GLU A 8 -22.93 18.39 -2.09
CA GLU A 8 -23.17 16.96 -1.96
C GLU A 8 -21.94 16.15 -2.35
N SER A 9 -21.68 15.06 -1.62
CA SER A 9 -20.58 14.15 -1.90
C SER A 9 -20.95 13.16 -3.01
N VAL A 10 -20.10 13.10 -4.03
CA VAL A 10 -20.21 12.16 -5.15
C VAL A 10 -19.07 11.16 -5.06
N LEU A 11 -19.38 9.87 -5.02
CA LEU A 11 -18.37 8.82 -5.13
C LEU A 11 -17.68 8.95 -6.49
N LEU A 12 -16.35 8.99 -6.48
CA LEU A 12 -15.55 9.04 -7.71
C LEU A 12 -15.00 7.67 -8.04
N ASN A 13 -14.36 7.02 -7.07
CA ASN A 13 -13.71 5.74 -7.28
C ASN A 13 -13.58 5.00 -5.96
N GLU A 14 -13.63 3.67 -6.03
CA GLU A 14 -13.28 2.82 -4.91
C GLU A 14 -12.39 1.67 -5.38
N GLY A 15 -11.53 1.20 -4.49
CA GLY A 15 -10.60 0.16 -4.85
C GLY A 15 -9.82 -0.37 -3.67
N THR A 16 -8.92 -1.30 -3.97
CA THR A 16 -8.03 -1.88 -2.98
C THR A 16 -6.60 -1.59 -3.38
N ARG A 17 -5.81 -1.06 -2.45
CA ARG A 17 -4.37 -0.86 -2.61
C ARG A 17 -3.65 -1.91 -1.78
N SER A 18 -2.85 -2.73 -2.45
CA SER A 18 -1.95 -3.65 -1.78
C SER A 18 -0.52 -3.10 -1.81
N ALA A 19 0.23 -3.36 -0.74
CA ALA A 19 1.63 -3.00 -0.63
C ALA A 19 2.37 -4.13 0.07
N THR A 20 3.58 -4.41 -0.41
CA THR A 20 4.47 -5.40 0.19
C THR A 20 5.62 -4.67 0.87
N GLU A 21 5.85 -4.98 2.13
CA GLU A 21 6.96 -4.45 2.92
C GLU A 21 7.89 -5.61 3.29
N SER A 22 9.17 -5.52 2.92
CA SER A 22 10.17 -6.50 3.37
C SER A 22 10.61 -6.15 4.78
N ARG A 23 10.36 -7.05 5.74
CA ARG A 23 10.78 -6.90 7.13
C ARG A 23 11.93 -7.83 7.45
N ARG A 24 12.90 -7.32 8.21
CA ARG A 24 14.04 -8.09 8.70
C ARG A 24 13.76 -8.61 10.10
N ARG A 25 13.78 -9.93 10.29
CA ARG A 25 13.72 -10.57 11.61
C ARG A 25 15.07 -11.17 11.94
N CYS A 26 15.69 -10.68 13.00
CA CYS A 26 16.93 -11.24 13.53
C CYS A 26 16.66 -12.10 14.76
N HIS A 27 17.35 -13.23 14.86
CA HIS A 27 17.25 -14.15 15.99
C HIS A 27 18.62 -14.80 16.29
N HIS A 28 18.79 -15.35 17.49
CA HIS A 28 20.00 -16.09 17.85
C HIS A 28 19.97 -17.49 17.22
N CYS A 29 21.05 -17.90 16.57
CA CYS A 29 21.18 -19.16 15.85
C CYS A 29 22.52 -19.87 16.16
N GLY A 30 22.64 -21.14 15.75
CA GLY A 30 23.82 -21.98 15.96
C GLY A 30 23.84 -22.72 17.31
N PHE A 31 24.77 -23.68 17.46
CA PHE A 31 24.96 -24.44 18.70
C PHE A 31 25.26 -23.47 19.85
N LEU A 32 24.30 -23.31 20.78
CA LEU A 32 24.28 -22.36 21.92
C LEU A 32 23.78 -20.92 21.67
N GLY A 33 23.40 -20.56 20.44
CA GLY A 33 22.87 -19.22 20.12
C GLY A 33 23.96 -18.13 20.03
N LEU A 34 25.19 -18.52 19.68
CA LEU A 34 26.35 -17.63 19.59
C LEU A 34 26.38 -16.79 18.31
N ARG A 35 25.55 -17.11 17.31
CA ARG A 35 25.42 -16.32 16.08
C ARG A 35 24.11 -15.55 16.08
N HIS A 36 24.10 -14.40 15.40
CA HIS A 36 22.88 -13.70 15.04
C HIS A 36 22.58 -13.96 13.57
N CYS A 37 21.48 -14.67 13.32
CA CYS A 37 20.95 -14.87 11.98
C CYS A 37 19.85 -13.83 11.76
N CYS A 38 19.75 -13.31 10.53
CA CYS A 38 18.68 -12.42 10.15
C CYS A 38 18.09 -12.89 8.84
N ASP A 39 16.78 -13.04 8.83
CA ASP A 39 16.02 -13.41 7.64
C ASP A 39 15.14 -12.23 7.24
N ASN A 40 15.03 -11.99 5.94
CA ASN A 40 14.07 -11.05 5.40
C ASN A 40 12.81 -11.83 5.03
N TYR A 41 11.65 -11.31 5.42
CA TYR A 41 10.36 -11.87 5.04
C TYR A 41 9.45 -10.75 4.56
N ASN A 42 8.65 -11.04 3.54
CA ASN A 42 7.74 -10.06 2.97
C ASN A 42 6.42 -10.07 3.74
N VAL A 43 5.96 -8.89 4.13
CA VAL A 43 4.64 -8.67 4.74
C VAL A 43 3.74 -8.01 3.70
N TYR A 44 2.61 -8.63 3.44
CA TYR A 44 1.61 -8.12 2.53
C TYR A 44 0.53 -7.38 3.32
N GLY A 45 0.32 -6.11 2.99
CA GLY A 45 -0.75 -5.28 3.52
C GLY A 45 -1.71 -4.87 2.41
N SER A 46 -3.00 -4.80 2.73
CA SER A 46 -4.01 -4.34 1.78
C SER A 46 -4.99 -3.40 2.47
N ALA A 47 -5.35 -2.31 1.79
CA ALA A 47 -6.28 -1.30 2.29
C ALA A 47 -7.30 -0.93 1.22
N LYS A 48 -8.59 -0.89 1.61
CA LYS A 48 -9.66 -0.37 0.76
C LYS A 48 -9.70 1.15 0.85
N TYR A 49 -9.93 1.82 -0.27
CA TYR A 49 -10.09 3.27 -0.32
C TYR A 49 -11.35 3.63 -1.10
N GLN A 50 -11.94 4.77 -0.73
CA GLN A 50 -13.03 5.41 -1.44
C GLN A 50 -12.68 6.88 -1.60
N SER A 51 -12.87 7.39 -2.81
CA SER A 51 -12.56 8.78 -3.18
C SER A 51 -13.85 9.49 -3.52
N PHE A 52 -14.02 10.70 -3.00
CA PHE A 52 -15.23 11.50 -3.22
C PHE A 52 -14.83 12.90 -3.68
N TRP A 53 -15.74 13.55 -4.40
CA TRP A 53 -15.66 14.99 -4.70
C TRP A 53 -16.98 15.67 -4.35
N CYS A 54 -16.95 16.98 -4.17
CA CYS A 54 -18.12 17.75 -3.76
C CYS A 54 -18.69 18.54 -4.94
N VAL A 55 -20.01 18.48 -5.12
CA VAL A 55 -20.73 19.23 -6.14
C VAL A 55 -21.80 20.10 -5.48
N ALA A 56 -21.99 21.33 -5.99
CA ALA A 56 -23.02 22.22 -5.47
C ALA A 56 -24.42 21.66 -5.81
N GLN A 57 -25.31 21.59 -4.82
CA GLN A 57 -26.70 21.14 -5.01
C GLN A 57 -27.56 22.20 -5.72
N GLY A 58 -27.09 23.44 -5.78
CA GLY A 58 -27.79 24.57 -6.37
C GLY A 58 -26.94 25.82 -6.30
N HIS A 59 -27.59 26.96 -6.10
CA HIS A 59 -26.88 28.21 -5.87
C HIS A 59 -26.20 28.19 -4.49
N VAL A 60 -24.90 28.49 -4.47
CA VAL A 60 -24.07 28.57 -3.27
C VAL A 60 -23.33 29.90 -3.28
N ASP A 61 -22.84 30.33 -2.12
CA ASP A 61 -22.06 31.57 -2.02
C ASP A 61 -20.80 31.48 -2.91
N GLN A 62 -20.48 32.56 -3.63
CA GLN A 62 -19.36 32.61 -4.58
C GLN A 62 -18.01 32.32 -3.92
N GLN A 63 -17.86 32.66 -2.63
CA GLN A 63 -16.64 32.46 -1.85
C GLN A 63 -16.53 31.08 -1.20
N SER A 64 -17.56 30.23 -1.33
CA SER A 64 -17.59 28.91 -0.66
C SER A 64 -16.85 27.79 -1.40
N GLY A 65 -16.36 28.06 -2.61
CA GLY A 65 -15.75 27.08 -3.50
C GLY A 65 -14.22 27.14 -3.54
N PHE A 66 -13.65 26.35 -4.45
CA PHE A 66 -12.24 26.42 -4.81
C PHE A 66 -12.10 26.69 -6.29
N GLN A 67 -11.07 27.44 -6.65
CA GLN A 67 -10.61 27.54 -8.02
C GLN A 67 -9.83 26.28 -8.39
N PHE A 68 -9.91 25.89 -9.67
CA PHE A 68 -9.26 24.69 -10.18
C PHE A 68 -8.07 25.05 -11.06
N GLY A 69 -6.90 24.52 -10.71
CA GLY A 69 -5.61 24.79 -11.35
C GLY A 69 -5.03 23.58 -12.08
N GLY A 70 -5.88 22.64 -12.50
CA GLY A 70 -5.47 21.44 -13.20
C GLY A 70 -5.12 20.27 -12.28
N ILE A 71 -4.75 19.15 -12.90
CA ILE A 71 -4.46 17.88 -12.24
C ILE A 71 -3.15 17.33 -12.77
N TYR A 72 -2.35 16.71 -11.90
CA TYR A 72 -1.18 15.93 -12.30
C TYR A 72 -1.06 14.65 -11.48
N THR A 73 -0.21 13.74 -11.96
CA THR A 73 0.20 12.54 -11.24
C THR A 73 1.72 12.43 -11.30
N ASN A 74 2.29 11.34 -10.78
CA ASN A 74 3.70 11.02 -11.01
C ASN A 74 4.03 10.66 -12.48
N LYS A 75 3.01 10.40 -13.32
CA LYS A 75 3.19 9.97 -14.72
C LYS A 75 2.51 10.91 -15.74
N ILE A 76 1.63 11.81 -15.31
CA ILE A 76 0.89 12.77 -16.15
C ILE A 76 1.21 14.17 -15.62
N ASP A 77 1.71 15.04 -16.48
CA ASP A 77 1.99 16.43 -16.14
C ASP A 77 0.69 17.26 -16.18
N ASN A 78 0.61 18.30 -15.37
CA ASN A 78 -0.49 19.26 -15.41
C ASN A 78 -0.46 20.02 -16.74
N PRO A 79 -1.50 19.96 -17.59
CA PRO A 79 -1.50 20.67 -18.88
C PRO A 79 -1.30 22.18 -18.76
N LEU A 80 -1.70 22.78 -17.63
CA LEU A 80 -1.57 24.23 -17.40
C LEU A 80 -0.12 24.67 -17.18
N THR A 81 0.63 23.89 -16.40
CA THR A 81 2.02 24.21 -16.03
C THR A 81 3.03 23.44 -16.87
N GLN A 82 2.59 22.46 -17.66
CA GLN A 82 3.43 21.51 -18.39
C GLN A 82 4.47 20.83 -17.48
N SER A 83 4.09 20.58 -16.21
CA SER A 83 4.95 20.01 -15.19
C SER A 83 4.16 19.22 -14.15
N ARG A 84 4.84 18.47 -13.28
CA ARG A 84 4.24 17.77 -12.13
C ARG A 84 4.06 18.71 -10.94
N GLY A 85 3.37 19.82 -11.18
CA GLY A 85 3.21 20.89 -10.20
C GLY A 85 1.99 21.76 -10.44
N CYS A 86 1.58 22.46 -9.39
CA CYS A 86 0.49 23.41 -9.43
C CYS A 86 0.94 24.78 -9.96
N PRO A 87 0.02 25.55 -10.57
CA PRO A 87 0.30 26.94 -10.93
C PRO A 87 0.54 27.80 -9.69
N LEU A 88 1.02 29.03 -9.89
CA LEU A 88 1.23 30.01 -8.82
C LEU A 88 -0.09 30.24 -8.06
N TYR A 89 -0.01 30.30 -6.72
CA TYR A 89 -1.13 30.45 -5.79
C TYR A 89 -2.06 29.24 -5.66
N PHE A 90 -1.67 28.08 -6.18
CA PHE A 90 -2.41 26.82 -6.02
C PHE A 90 -1.60 25.83 -5.19
N TYR A 91 -2.29 25.04 -4.39
CA TYR A 91 -1.69 23.94 -3.63
C TYR A 91 -2.31 22.59 -4.04
N PRO A 92 -1.53 21.49 -3.98
CA PRO A 92 -2.01 20.18 -4.40
C PRO A 92 -2.81 19.47 -3.30
N LEU A 93 -4.01 19.01 -3.63
CA LEU A 93 -4.79 18.06 -2.84
C LEU A 93 -4.68 16.66 -3.42
N LYS A 94 -4.31 15.70 -2.57
CA LYS A 94 -4.21 14.29 -2.98
C LYS A 94 -5.59 13.65 -3.07
N LEU A 95 -5.91 13.05 -4.21
CA LEU A 95 -7.14 12.30 -4.45
C LEU A 95 -6.80 10.91 -5.00
N GLY A 96 -7.52 9.87 -4.54
CA GLY A 96 -7.26 8.49 -4.96
C GLY A 96 -5.88 7.97 -4.54
N LEU A 97 -5.25 7.20 -5.43
CA LEU A 97 -3.98 6.49 -5.18
C LEU A 97 -2.74 7.38 -5.35
N GLY A 98 -2.83 8.42 -6.17
CA GLY A 98 -1.66 9.23 -6.52
C GLY A 98 -1.94 10.46 -7.39
N MET A 99 -3.20 10.86 -7.54
CA MET A 99 -3.57 12.06 -8.28
C MET A 99 -3.50 13.29 -7.38
N GLN A 100 -2.98 14.38 -7.93
CA GLN A 100 -2.83 15.68 -7.28
C GLN A 100 -3.73 16.69 -7.99
N VAL A 101 -4.72 17.22 -7.28
CA VAL A 101 -5.67 18.22 -7.76
C VAL A 101 -5.22 19.59 -7.26
N CYS A 102 -4.89 20.49 -8.17
CA CYS A 102 -4.46 21.83 -7.80
C CYS A 102 -5.68 22.70 -7.52
N VAL A 103 -5.77 23.21 -6.29
CA VAL A 103 -6.85 24.09 -5.86
C VAL A 103 -6.32 25.39 -5.26
N SER A 104 -7.14 26.43 -5.29
CA SER A 104 -6.85 27.71 -4.65
C SER A 104 -8.15 28.31 -4.08
N ASP A 105 -8.08 28.82 -2.86
CA ASP A 105 -9.09 29.66 -2.21
C ASP A 105 -8.76 31.15 -2.32
N ASP A 106 -7.63 31.52 -2.93
CA ASP A 106 -7.27 32.91 -3.21
C ASP A 106 -7.91 33.35 -4.54
N TYR A 107 -9.06 33.99 -4.41
CA TYR A 107 -9.83 34.41 -5.57
C TYR A 107 -9.21 35.57 -6.36
N GLU A 108 -8.30 36.33 -5.74
CA GLU A 108 -7.70 37.51 -6.35
C GLU A 108 -6.46 37.14 -7.17
N LEU A 109 -5.55 36.37 -6.57
CA LEU A 109 -4.28 35.99 -7.18
C LEU A 109 -4.39 34.70 -8.01
N GLY A 110 -5.23 33.76 -7.59
CA GLY A 110 -5.43 32.47 -8.25
C GLY A 110 -6.18 32.57 -9.58
N PHE A 111 -7.08 33.55 -9.71
CA PHE A 111 -8.04 33.61 -10.83
C PHE A 111 -7.36 33.58 -12.20
N ARG A 112 -6.22 34.27 -12.32
CA ARG A 112 -5.43 34.35 -13.55
C ARG A 112 -4.97 32.98 -14.08
N TYR A 113 -4.72 32.03 -13.20
CA TYR A 113 -4.23 30.69 -13.54
C TYR A 113 -5.30 29.61 -13.40
N SER A 114 -6.52 30.00 -13.00
CA SER A 114 -7.66 29.10 -12.87
C SER A 114 -8.23 28.73 -14.23
N VAL A 115 -8.81 27.53 -14.32
CA VAL A 115 -9.66 27.15 -15.45
C VAL A 115 -11.04 26.72 -14.95
N PRO A 116 -12.13 27.06 -15.67
CA PRO A 116 -13.45 26.64 -15.26
C PRO A 116 -13.56 25.11 -15.27
N PHE A 117 -14.00 24.58 -14.12
CA PHE A 117 -14.13 23.15 -13.85
C PHE A 117 -15.61 22.76 -13.85
N ALA A 118 -15.94 21.63 -14.47
CA ALA A 118 -17.31 21.12 -14.56
C ALA A 118 -17.43 19.65 -14.14
N GLY A 119 -16.61 19.24 -13.17
CA GLY A 119 -16.80 17.97 -12.50
C GLY A 119 -15.80 16.88 -12.88
N LEU A 120 -15.88 15.81 -12.10
CA LEU A 120 -15.13 14.58 -12.25
C LEU A 120 -16.10 13.43 -12.53
N PHE A 121 -15.64 12.43 -13.26
CA PHE A 121 -16.35 11.17 -13.43
C PHE A 121 -15.36 10.04 -13.63
N SER A 122 -15.83 8.82 -13.47
CA SER A 122 -15.02 7.61 -13.64
C SER A 122 -15.78 6.52 -14.38
N CYS A 123 -15.15 5.36 -14.53
CA CYS A 123 -15.82 4.16 -14.99
C CYS A 123 -16.97 3.70 -14.06
N MET A 124 -16.93 4.06 -12.77
CA MET A 124 -17.90 3.64 -11.75
C MET A 124 -19.06 4.64 -11.60
N THR A 125 -18.78 5.93 -11.68
CA THR A 125 -19.75 6.98 -11.38
C THR A 125 -19.68 8.11 -12.41
N GLY A 126 -20.83 8.54 -12.90
CA GLY A 126 -20.93 9.65 -13.87
C GLY A 126 -20.82 11.03 -13.23
N ASN A 127 -20.89 12.06 -14.07
CA ASN A 127 -20.83 13.46 -13.68
C ASN A 127 -22.24 14.03 -13.49
N PRO A 128 -22.66 14.41 -12.27
CA PRO A 128 -23.97 15.01 -12.05
C PRO A 128 -24.17 16.34 -12.80
N LEU A 129 -23.07 17.06 -13.09
CA LEU A 129 -23.11 18.33 -13.82
C LEU A 129 -23.34 18.14 -15.33
N ALA A 130 -23.24 16.91 -15.85
CA ALA A 130 -23.45 16.61 -17.27
C ALA A 130 -24.90 16.25 -17.61
N VAL A 131 -25.80 16.20 -16.62
CA VAL A 131 -27.22 15.91 -16.86
C VAL A 131 -27.81 17.04 -17.72
N HIS A 132 -28.22 16.70 -18.94
CA HIS A 132 -28.90 17.64 -19.81
C HIS A 132 -30.24 18.03 -19.18
N GLN A 133 -30.49 19.34 -19.11
CA GLN A 133 -31.81 19.85 -18.77
C GLN A 133 -32.74 19.57 -19.95
N ASP A 134 -33.75 18.73 -19.73
CA ASP A 134 -34.90 18.71 -20.63
C ASP A 134 -35.49 20.13 -20.65
N THR A 135 -35.43 20.79 -21.81
CA THR A 135 -35.99 22.11 -22.09
C THR A 135 -37.53 22.16 -21.99
N SER A 136 -38.16 21.15 -21.39
CA SER A 136 -39.59 21.05 -21.16
C SER A 136 -40.06 21.82 -19.92
N PHE A 137 -39.15 22.24 -19.03
CA PHE A 137 -39.49 23.09 -17.89
C PHE A 137 -39.40 24.57 -18.24
N LYS A 138 -40.56 25.20 -18.47
CA LYS A 138 -40.72 26.62 -18.83
C LYS A 138 -40.36 27.62 -17.72
N ASN A 139 -39.77 27.19 -16.60
CA ASN A 139 -39.38 28.06 -15.49
C ASN A 139 -37.85 28.02 -15.26
N PRO A 140 -37.12 29.11 -15.56
CA PRO A 140 -35.67 29.19 -15.38
C PRO A 140 -35.22 29.20 -13.92
N ASP A 141 -36.13 29.38 -12.95
CA ASP A 141 -35.81 29.26 -11.51
C ASP A 141 -35.75 27.80 -11.03
N MET A 142 -36.11 26.83 -11.88
CA MET A 142 -36.03 25.39 -11.59
C MET A 142 -34.80 24.73 -12.24
N LEU A 143 -33.83 25.53 -12.68
CA LEU A 143 -32.59 25.12 -13.36
C LEU A 143 -31.68 24.23 -12.49
N HIS A 144 -31.91 24.23 -11.18
CA HIS A 144 -31.09 23.55 -10.16
C HIS A 144 -31.92 22.70 -9.18
N SER A 145 -33.12 22.26 -9.55
CA SER A 145 -33.91 21.49 -8.59
C SER A 145 -33.28 20.10 -8.37
N LEU A 146 -32.97 19.83 -7.10
CA LEU A 146 -32.65 18.54 -6.46
C LEU A 146 -33.39 17.34 -7.07
N SER A 147 -34.57 17.54 -7.69
CA SER A 147 -35.35 16.52 -8.38
C SER A 147 -34.64 15.91 -9.62
N SER A 148 -33.83 16.68 -10.34
CA SER A 148 -32.99 16.19 -11.44
C SER A 148 -31.81 15.36 -10.93
N TYR A 149 -31.22 15.80 -9.81
CA TYR A 149 -30.14 15.12 -9.12
C TYR A 149 -30.61 13.77 -8.52
N LEU A 150 -31.78 13.76 -7.87
CA LEU A 150 -32.39 12.57 -7.26
C LEU A 150 -32.89 11.56 -8.31
N LYS A 151 -33.43 12.00 -9.45
CA LYS A 151 -33.82 11.10 -10.55
C LYS A 151 -32.62 10.44 -11.24
N ALA A 152 -31.45 11.07 -11.20
CA ALA A 152 -30.23 10.56 -11.83
C ALA A 152 -29.26 9.85 -10.86
N SER A 153 -29.62 9.73 -9.57
CA SER A 153 -28.77 9.15 -8.52
C SER A 153 -28.23 7.74 -8.81
N ASN A 154 -28.79 7.02 -9.80
CA ASN A 154 -28.29 5.72 -10.24
C ASN A 154 -27.63 5.70 -11.64
N ASN A 155 -27.61 6.80 -12.41
CA ASN A 155 -27.05 6.78 -13.77
C ASN A 155 -26.71 8.18 -14.34
N TRP A 156 -25.85 8.94 -13.67
CA TRP A 156 -25.31 10.18 -14.26
C TRP A 156 -24.53 9.88 -15.56
N PRO A 157 -24.60 10.76 -16.59
CA PRO A 157 -23.80 10.60 -17.79
C PRO A 157 -22.30 10.60 -17.47
N ARG A 158 -21.55 9.67 -18.06
CA ARG A 158 -20.08 9.66 -18.02
C ARG A 158 -19.53 10.60 -19.09
N GLY A 159 -19.69 11.89 -18.86
CA GLY A 159 -19.31 12.92 -19.82
C GLY A 159 -19.25 14.32 -19.21
N CYS A 160 -19.07 15.31 -20.07
CA CYS A 160 -19.01 16.71 -19.68
C CYS A 160 -20.28 17.45 -20.11
N PRO A 161 -20.71 18.47 -19.35
CA PRO A 161 -21.76 19.37 -19.79
C PRO A 161 -21.38 20.10 -21.08
N THR A 162 -22.40 20.62 -21.76
CA THR A 162 -22.24 21.43 -22.97
C THR A 162 -21.25 22.58 -22.75
N GLY A 163 -20.29 22.74 -23.66
CA GLY A 163 -19.23 23.75 -23.58
C GLY A 163 -17.99 23.33 -22.79
N TYR A 164 -17.97 22.10 -22.25
CA TYR A 164 -16.82 21.50 -21.57
C TYR A 164 -16.29 20.30 -22.35
N SER A 165 -15.00 20.01 -22.16
CA SER A 165 -14.28 18.90 -22.79
C SER A 165 -13.72 17.97 -21.71
N MET A 166 -13.72 16.66 -21.99
CA MET A 166 -13.18 15.65 -21.06
C MET A 166 -11.68 15.49 -21.22
N HIS A 167 -10.99 15.27 -20.11
CA HIS A 167 -9.55 15.02 -20.06
C HIS A 167 -9.26 13.88 -19.09
N LEU A 168 -8.33 12.99 -19.45
CA LEU A 168 -7.92 11.90 -18.58
C LEU A 168 -7.10 12.44 -17.41
N ALA A 169 -7.57 12.18 -16.19
CA ALA A 169 -6.89 12.55 -14.95
C ALA A 169 -5.88 11.48 -14.56
N THR A 170 -6.33 10.22 -14.50
CA THR A 170 -5.52 9.04 -14.18
C THR A 170 -6.29 7.76 -14.51
N ILE A 171 -5.61 6.61 -14.42
CA ILE A 171 -6.21 5.28 -14.44
C ILE A 171 -5.84 4.60 -13.12
N GLU A 172 -6.83 4.17 -12.35
CA GLU A 172 -6.65 3.48 -11.06
C GLU A 172 -7.37 2.14 -11.11
N ASN A 173 -6.66 1.04 -10.88
CA ASN A 173 -7.24 -0.32 -10.90
C ASN A 173 -8.10 -0.59 -12.16
N SER A 174 -7.58 -0.23 -13.34
CA SER A 174 -8.28 -0.31 -14.64
C SER A 174 -9.51 0.59 -14.79
N CYS A 175 -9.78 1.49 -13.85
CA CYS A 175 -10.82 2.49 -13.95
C CYS A 175 -10.24 3.82 -14.42
N GLU A 176 -10.71 4.32 -15.56
CA GLU A 176 -10.38 5.69 -15.97
C GLU A 176 -11.09 6.69 -15.05
N ILE A 177 -10.38 7.73 -14.68
CA ILE A 177 -10.91 8.90 -13.98
C ILE A 177 -10.67 10.09 -14.90
N ASN A 178 -11.75 10.77 -15.28
CA ASN A 178 -11.73 11.92 -16.16
C ASN A 178 -12.26 13.15 -15.44
N TYR A 179 -11.87 14.32 -15.95
CA TYR A 179 -12.34 15.62 -15.48
C TYR A 179 -12.78 16.50 -16.64
N CYS A 180 -13.69 17.43 -16.35
CA CYS A 180 -14.26 18.35 -17.32
C CYS A 180 -13.73 19.76 -17.09
N VAL A 181 -13.16 20.35 -18.13
CA VAL A 181 -12.79 21.78 -18.15
C VAL A 181 -13.37 22.47 -19.38
N LYS A 182 -13.50 23.80 -19.31
CA LYS A 182 -14.01 24.60 -20.41
C LYS A 182 -13.30 24.22 -21.72
N ALA A 183 -14.07 24.00 -22.78
CA ALA A 183 -13.50 23.65 -24.08
C ALA A 183 -12.47 24.71 -24.49
N ASN A 184 -11.37 24.25 -25.10
CA ASN A 184 -10.21 25.04 -25.47
C ASN A 184 -9.37 25.64 -24.33
N ALA A 185 -9.63 25.29 -23.07
CA ALA A 185 -8.80 25.77 -21.95
C ALA A 185 -7.32 25.35 -22.05
N PHE A 186 -7.02 24.29 -22.81
CA PHE A 186 -5.66 23.77 -23.01
C PHE A 186 -5.17 23.86 -24.46
N SER A 187 -5.92 24.46 -25.39
CA SER A 187 -5.59 24.43 -26.82
C SER A 187 -4.25 25.08 -27.15
N ASP A 188 -3.85 26.09 -26.37
CA ASP A 188 -2.58 26.82 -26.57
C ASP A 188 -1.34 26.03 -26.10
N LYS A 189 -1.53 24.84 -25.50
CA LYS A 189 -0.47 24.04 -24.88
C LYS A 189 0.02 22.88 -25.76
N GLY A 190 -0.59 22.69 -26.94
CA GLY A 190 -0.27 21.62 -27.87
C GLY A 190 -0.96 20.28 -27.55
N LEU A 191 -0.72 19.28 -28.40
CA LEU A 191 -1.28 17.93 -28.19
C LEU A 191 -0.54 17.22 -27.05
N PRO A 192 -1.25 16.56 -26.12
CA PRO A 192 -0.60 15.76 -25.09
C PRO A 192 0.12 14.57 -25.73
N PRO A 193 1.26 14.12 -25.16
CA PRO A 193 1.99 12.98 -25.68
C PRO A 193 1.17 11.68 -25.56
N VAL A 194 1.25 10.83 -26.59
CA VAL A 194 0.56 9.52 -26.62
C VAL A 194 1.15 8.60 -25.53
N ARG A 195 0.28 8.08 -24.66
CA ARG A 195 0.67 7.11 -23.62
C ARG A 195 0.57 5.70 -24.18
N ARG A 196 1.67 4.96 -24.15
CA ARG A 196 1.73 3.56 -24.59
C ARG A 196 1.48 2.63 -23.38
N PRO A 197 0.86 1.45 -23.59
CA PRO A 197 0.74 0.42 -22.56
C PRO A 197 2.11 0.02 -21.96
N PRO A 198 2.14 -0.55 -20.74
CA PRO A 198 1.02 -0.93 -19.89
C PRO A 198 0.46 0.24 -19.05
N PHE A 199 -0.87 0.28 -18.87
CA PHE A 199 -1.57 1.33 -18.11
C PHE A 199 -1.81 0.99 -16.63
N MET A 200 -1.46 -0.23 -16.23
CA MET A 200 -1.57 -0.71 -14.86
C MET A 200 -0.20 -0.76 -14.21
N ASP A 201 -0.17 -0.61 -12.88
CA ASP A 201 1.02 -0.94 -12.11
C ASP A 201 1.25 -2.45 -12.16
N LEU A 202 2.52 -2.87 -12.13
CA LEU A 202 2.83 -4.29 -12.06
C LEU A 202 2.20 -4.86 -10.78
N PRO A 203 1.47 -6.00 -10.86
CA PRO A 203 0.99 -6.66 -9.67
C PRO A 203 2.20 -7.01 -8.80
N GLY A 204 2.32 -6.39 -7.63
CA GLY A 204 3.46 -6.63 -6.75
C GLY A 204 3.37 -8.03 -6.17
N ASP A 205 4.36 -8.89 -6.46
CA ASP A 205 4.71 -10.25 -5.97
C ASP A 205 3.58 -11.17 -5.42
N ALA A 206 2.32 -10.87 -5.68
CA ALA A 206 1.16 -11.62 -5.22
C ALA A 206 0.99 -12.93 -6.02
N TYR A 207 1.78 -13.09 -7.08
CA TYR A 207 2.12 -14.40 -7.59
C TYR A 207 3.28 -14.94 -6.75
N VAL A 208 2.92 -15.58 -5.63
CA VAL A 208 3.79 -16.65 -5.14
C VAL A 208 3.73 -17.69 -6.27
N ASP A 209 4.79 -17.79 -7.07
CA ASP A 209 5.02 -18.97 -7.87
C ASP A 209 4.98 -20.14 -6.90
N SER A 210 3.86 -20.84 -6.84
CA SER A 210 3.68 -22.04 -6.03
C SER A 210 4.52 -23.20 -6.56
N GLY A 211 5.54 -22.93 -7.39
CA GLY A 211 6.38 -23.93 -8.03
C GLY A 211 5.59 -24.82 -8.97
N ILE A 212 4.40 -24.40 -9.40
CA ILE A 212 3.63 -25.12 -10.40
C ILE A 212 4.14 -24.62 -11.75
N SER A 213 5.29 -25.14 -12.15
CA SER A 213 5.72 -25.07 -13.54
C SER A 213 4.79 -25.97 -14.34
N GLU A 214 3.61 -25.45 -14.73
CA GLU A 214 2.77 -26.13 -15.70
C GLU A 214 3.45 -26.04 -17.08
N GLU A 215 4.29 -27.02 -17.38
CA GLU A 215 5.00 -27.12 -18.65
C GLU A 215 4.17 -27.96 -19.62
N TYR A 216 3.55 -27.30 -20.60
CA TYR A 216 2.76 -27.97 -21.63
C TYR A 216 3.51 -27.96 -22.96
N MET A 217 3.60 -29.12 -23.63
CA MET A 217 3.92 -29.15 -25.06
C MET A 217 2.65 -29.16 -25.89
N ILE A 218 2.60 -28.27 -26.88
CA ILE A 218 1.53 -28.17 -27.85
C ILE A 218 2.03 -28.81 -29.15
N SER A 219 1.32 -29.83 -29.63
CA SER A 219 1.64 -30.43 -30.94
C SER A 219 1.56 -29.38 -32.04
N THR A 220 2.38 -29.48 -33.08
CA THR A 220 2.43 -28.54 -34.22
C THR A 220 1.09 -28.33 -34.95
N GLY A 221 0.08 -29.17 -34.69
CA GLY A 221 -1.30 -29.01 -35.18
C GLY A 221 -2.29 -28.37 -34.18
N GLY A 222 -1.89 -28.07 -32.95
CA GLY A 222 -2.75 -27.45 -31.92
C GLY A 222 -3.84 -28.33 -31.31
N GLU A 223 -3.96 -29.59 -31.74
CA GLU A 223 -5.05 -30.49 -31.35
C GLU A 223 -4.81 -31.21 -30.01
N THR A 224 -3.57 -31.26 -29.53
CA THR A 224 -3.22 -31.95 -28.28
C THR A 224 -2.27 -31.15 -27.40
N TRP A 225 -2.56 -31.20 -26.10
CA TRP A 225 -1.78 -30.61 -25.02
C TRP A 225 -1.28 -31.75 -24.14
N THR A 226 0.04 -31.89 -24.03
CA THR A 226 0.64 -32.89 -23.14
C THR A 226 1.27 -32.19 -21.95
N ASP A 227 0.81 -32.55 -20.75
CA ASP A 227 1.37 -32.12 -19.48
C ASP A 227 2.71 -32.86 -19.23
N LEU A 228 3.81 -32.12 -19.25
CA LEU A 228 5.16 -32.66 -19.04
C LEU A 228 5.46 -32.94 -17.57
N THR A 229 4.65 -32.45 -16.63
CA THR A 229 4.86 -32.70 -15.20
C THR A 229 4.58 -34.17 -14.84
N LEU A 230 3.75 -34.87 -15.62
CA LEU A 230 3.39 -36.27 -15.40
C LEU A 230 4.38 -37.27 -16.02
N ALA A 231 5.17 -36.84 -17.01
CA ALA A 231 6.15 -37.70 -17.70
C ALA A 231 7.41 -37.97 -16.88
N ASN A 232 7.66 -37.17 -15.84
CA ASN A 232 8.82 -37.30 -14.95
C ASN A 232 8.60 -38.21 -13.74
N GLN A 233 7.48 -38.95 -13.65
CA GLN A 233 7.35 -40.02 -12.66
C GLN A 233 8.16 -41.24 -13.12
N PRO A 234 9.15 -41.71 -12.34
CA PRO A 234 9.87 -42.93 -12.67
C PRO A 234 8.93 -44.11 -12.41
N ASN A 235 8.21 -44.54 -13.44
CA ASN A 235 7.59 -45.85 -13.45
C ASN A 235 8.69 -46.90 -13.59
N SER A 236 9.33 -47.27 -12.48
CA SER A 236 10.16 -48.46 -12.40
C SER A 236 9.26 -49.69 -12.29
N ALA A 237 8.83 -50.20 -13.44
CA ALA A 237 8.45 -51.59 -13.62
C ALA A 237 9.46 -52.21 -14.59
N GLU A 238 10.65 -52.52 -14.07
CA GLU A 238 11.56 -53.46 -14.72
C GLU A 238 11.53 -54.78 -13.94
N GLU A 239 11.42 -55.85 -14.72
CA GLU A 239 11.13 -57.22 -14.33
C GLU A 239 12.10 -57.78 -13.28
N ALA A 240 11.53 -58.46 -12.29
CA ALA A 240 12.29 -59.31 -11.38
C ALA A 240 12.68 -60.60 -12.11
N ASP A 241 13.91 -60.69 -12.62
CA ASP A 241 14.53 -61.97 -12.91
C ASP A 241 15.45 -62.37 -11.74
N ARG A 242 15.01 -63.38 -10.98
CA ARG A 242 15.76 -63.97 -9.87
C ARG A 242 16.48 -65.21 -10.38
N GLY A 243 17.79 -65.10 -10.54
CA GLY A 243 18.68 -66.24 -10.72
C GLY A 243 20.00 -66.05 -9.96
N GLY A 244 20.36 -67.05 -9.16
CA GLY A 244 21.78 -67.35 -8.89
C GLY A 244 22.31 -67.10 -7.49
N ASP A 245 22.33 -68.19 -6.72
CA ASP A 245 23.02 -68.47 -5.46
C ASP A 245 24.55 -68.21 -5.48
N SER A 246 25.13 -67.89 -4.31
CA SER A 246 26.44 -68.40 -3.81
C SER A 246 26.88 -67.72 -2.51
N GLN A 247 26.59 -68.41 -1.40
CA GLN A 247 27.47 -68.73 -0.26
C GLN A 247 28.90 -68.13 -0.20
N GLY A 248 29.32 -67.65 0.98
CA GLY A 248 30.75 -67.37 1.26
C GLY A 248 31.04 -66.66 2.58
N ASN A 249 31.30 -67.45 3.60
CA ASN A 249 31.62 -67.16 5.01
C ASN A 249 32.92 -66.34 5.21
N GLU A 250 33.01 -65.53 6.28
CA GLU A 250 34.01 -65.63 7.38
C GLU A 250 34.35 -64.31 8.09
N ASP A 251 34.08 -64.32 9.39
CA ASP A 251 34.54 -63.39 10.42
C ASP A 251 36.06 -63.46 10.63
N GLY A 252 36.69 -62.29 10.77
CA GLY A 252 38.11 -62.17 11.11
C GLY A 252 38.41 -60.93 11.95
N LEU A 253 38.30 -61.07 13.27
CA LEU A 253 38.74 -60.07 14.24
C LEU A 253 40.28 -60.08 14.34
N SER A 254 40.92 -59.02 13.85
CA SER A 254 42.36 -58.79 13.96
C SER A 254 42.69 -57.99 15.22
N SER A 255 43.61 -58.56 16.00
CA SER A 255 44.22 -58.03 17.22
C SER A 255 44.85 -56.65 17.02
N GLY A 256 44.44 -55.67 17.83
CA GLY A 256 44.98 -54.31 17.80
C GLY A 256 44.57 -53.51 19.04
N SER A 257 45.32 -53.67 20.12
CA SER A 257 45.12 -53.10 21.44
C SER A 257 45.10 -51.56 21.45
N THR A 258 43.93 -51.00 21.77
CA THR A 258 43.73 -50.02 22.87
C THR A 258 44.76 -48.89 23.05
N ALA A 259 44.57 -47.78 22.32
CA ALA A 259 44.97 -46.44 22.78
C ALA A 259 44.12 -45.28 22.21
N THR A 260 43.10 -45.55 21.41
CA THR A 260 42.27 -44.51 20.75
C THR A 260 40.90 -44.31 21.40
N ILE A 261 40.42 -45.26 22.21
CA ILE A 261 39.09 -45.18 22.87
C ILE A 261 39.11 -44.17 24.04
N ALA A 262 40.25 -43.95 24.69
CA ALA A 262 40.35 -43.02 25.82
C ALA A 262 40.22 -41.55 25.39
N ILE A 263 40.68 -41.18 24.19
CA ILE A 263 40.62 -39.80 23.70
C ILE A 263 39.18 -39.42 23.34
N VAL A 264 38.44 -40.33 22.72
CA VAL A 264 37.04 -40.08 22.34
C VAL A 264 36.16 -39.93 23.59
N ILE A 265 36.33 -40.81 24.58
CA ILE A 265 35.56 -40.76 25.83
C ILE A 265 35.90 -39.49 26.64
N THR A 266 37.16 -39.09 26.71
CA THR A 266 37.56 -37.86 27.45
C THR A 266 37.03 -36.59 26.78
N LEU A 267 37.03 -36.52 25.44
CA LEU A 267 36.41 -35.40 24.72
C LEU A 267 34.89 -35.33 24.92
N VAL A 268 34.21 -36.47 24.92
CA VAL A 268 32.76 -36.55 25.19
C VAL A 268 32.44 -36.13 26.63
N ILE A 269 33.25 -36.54 27.62
CA ILE A 269 33.08 -36.13 29.02
C ILE A 269 33.33 -34.62 29.19
N LEU A 270 34.38 -34.07 28.57
CA LEU A 270 34.64 -32.62 28.65
C LEU A 270 33.53 -31.80 27.98
N ALA A 271 33.03 -32.25 26.84
CA ALA A 271 31.92 -31.61 26.13
C ALA A 271 30.62 -31.65 26.95
N THR A 272 30.31 -32.79 27.59
CA THR A 272 29.11 -32.92 28.43
C THR A 272 29.20 -32.07 29.70
N VAL A 273 30.36 -32.01 30.37
CA VAL A 273 30.57 -31.14 31.54
C VAL A 273 30.45 -29.66 31.17
N ALA A 274 31.02 -29.25 30.03
CA ALA A 274 30.89 -27.88 29.52
C ALA A 274 29.43 -27.52 29.20
N MET A 275 28.68 -28.43 28.56
CA MET A 275 27.26 -28.24 28.27
C MET A 275 26.43 -28.10 29.54
N VAL A 276 26.63 -28.98 30.54
CA VAL A 276 25.90 -28.94 31.82
C VAL A 276 26.21 -27.66 32.59
N THR A 277 27.47 -27.21 32.64
CA THR A 277 27.84 -25.96 33.31
C THR A 277 27.26 -24.72 32.63
N VAL A 278 27.20 -24.69 31.29
CA VAL A 278 26.55 -23.60 30.55
C VAL A 278 25.04 -23.58 30.79
N MET A 279 24.38 -24.76 30.78
CA MET A 279 22.95 -24.86 31.08
C MET A 279 22.63 -24.45 32.52
N TYR A 280 23.44 -24.87 33.49
CA TYR A 280 23.27 -24.48 34.89
C TYR A 280 23.46 -22.98 35.11
N ARG A 281 24.48 -22.37 34.48
CA ARG A 281 24.71 -20.91 34.53
C ARG A 281 23.59 -20.12 33.86
N ARG A 282 23.03 -20.61 32.74
CA ARG A 282 21.86 -19.98 32.09
C ARG A 282 20.62 -20.09 32.95
N HIS A 283 20.37 -21.24 33.57
CA HIS A 283 19.21 -21.45 34.43
C HIS A 283 19.26 -20.61 35.72
N GLN A 284 20.44 -20.44 36.31
CA GLN A 284 20.61 -19.53 37.46
C GLN A 284 20.40 -18.06 37.08
N ARG A 285 20.79 -17.62 35.87
CA ARG A 285 20.55 -16.24 35.41
C ARG A 285 19.07 -15.95 35.17
N SER A 286 18.29 -16.93 34.71
CA SER A 286 16.83 -16.78 34.51
C SER A 286 16.03 -16.75 35.82
N ARG A 287 16.62 -17.10 36.98
CA ARG A 287 15.97 -17.10 38.30
C ARG A 287 16.31 -15.87 39.17
N ARG A 288 16.73 -14.74 38.60
CA ARG A 288 16.76 -13.46 39.35
C ARG A 288 15.32 -12.94 39.48
N PRO A 289 14.71 -12.90 40.68
CA PRO A 289 13.36 -12.37 40.85
C PRO A 289 13.38 -10.84 40.73
N TYR A 290 12.47 -10.28 39.95
CA TYR A 290 12.18 -8.85 39.95
C TYR A 290 11.64 -8.44 41.33
N HIS A 291 12.28 -7.47 41.99
CA HIS A 291 11.70 -6.79 43.15
C HIS A 291 10.40 -6.10 42.72
N ARG A 292 9.29 -6.50 43.36
CA ARG A 292 7.95 -5.90 43.23
C ARG A 292 7.91 -4.60 44.04
N MET A 293 7.66 -3.46 43.39
CA MET A 293 7.23 -2.24 44.09
C MET A 293 5.75 -2.35 44.49
N PRO A 294 5.32 -1.90 45.68
CA PRO A 294 3.91 -1.78 46.02
C PRO A 294 3.29 -0.51 45.42
N ASN A 295 2.10 -0.64 44.85
CA ASN A 295 1.24 0.46 44.38
C ASN A 295 0.54 1.13 45.59
N PRO A 296 0.14 2.42 45.49
CA PRO A 296 -0.30 3.23 46.63
C PRO A 296 -1.80 3.04 46.87
N GLU A 297 -2.21 3.14 48.14
CA GLU A 297 -3.42 3.84 48.61
C GLU A 297 -3.72 3.45 50.07
N THR A 298 -3.53 4.40 51.00
CA THR A 298 -4.58 4.94 51.88
C THR A 298 -3.98 5.57 53.14
N GLY A 299 -4.35 6.84 53.37
CA GLY A 299 -4.71 7.35 54.69
C GLY A 299 -3.59 7.90 55.59
N ALA A 300 -3.50 9.23 55.64
CA ALA A 300 -3.70 10.03 56.85
C ALA A 300 -2.78 11.27 56.91
N GLU A 301 -3.39 12.42 56.61
CA GLU A 301 -3.52 13.52 57.57
C GLU A 301 -2.26 14.02 58.31
N ASN A 302 -1.69 15.13 57.83
CA ASN A 302 -1.71 16.41 58.56
C ASN A 302 -0.83 17.49 57.89
N ARG A 303 -1.46 18.65 57.64
CA ARG A 303 -1.05 19.97 58.15
C ARG A 303 0.39 20.47 57.82
N ARG A 304 0.49 21.50 56.97
CA ARG A 304 0.73 22.92 57.36
C ARG A 304 1.24 23.74 56.16
N GLU A 305 0.70 24.96 56.12
CA GLU A 305 1.11 26.14 55.34
C GLU A 305 2.55 26.61 55.62
N TYR A 306 2.90 27.73 54.95
CA TYR A 306 4.15 28.51 54.86
C TYR A 306 5.07 28.03 53.72
N GLY A 307 5.40 28.79 52.68
CA GLY A 307 5.41 30.25 52.48
C GLY A 307 6.86 30.75 52.36
N ALA A 308 7.09 31.62 51.36
CA ALA A 308 8.21 32.56 51.20
C ALA A 308 9.46 32.14 50.38
N THR A 309 9.49 32.68 49.15
CA THR A 309 10.52 33.57 48.54
C THR A 309 12.02 33.28 48.69
N GLY A 310 12.72 33.34 47.55
CA GLY A 310 14.17 33.58 47.48
C GLY A 310 14.64 33.87 46.06
N HIS A 311 14.67 35.16 45.70
CA HIS A 311 15.31 35.74 44.52
C HIS A 311 16.84 35.77 44.68
N THR A 312 17.57 35.57 43.58
CA THR A 312 18.90 36.15 43.20
C THR A 312 19.28 35.49 41.86
N GLU A 313 19.26 36.12 40.67
CA GLU A 313 20.12 37.22 40.16
C GLU A 313 21.60 36.97 40.55
N ASP A 314 22.63 37.01 39.70
CA ASP A 314 22.82 37.63 38.39
C ASP A 314 24.18 37.07 37.84
N SER A 315 24.30 36.67 36.57
CA SER A 315 25.08 37.38 35.53
C SER A 315 26.61 37.05 35.47
N PRO A 316 27.40 37.51 34.47
CA PRO A 316 27.51 36.89 33.13
C PRO A 316 28.99 36.92 32.59
N GLN A 317 29.12 36.90 31.26
CA GLN A 317 30.26 37.39 30.43
C GLN A 317 31.48 36.47 30.28
N THR A 318 32.19 36.35 29.15
CA THR A 318 32.06 36.63 27.69
C THR A 318 33.46 36.32 27.14
N ALA A 319 33.55 35.66 25.98
CA ALA A 319 34.35 36.09 24.83
C ALA A 319 33.90 35.28 23.61
#